data_AF-A0A6I2X5E0-F1
#
_entry.id   AF-A0A6I2X5E0-F1
#
_cell.length_a   1.000
_cell.length_b   1.000
_cell.length_c   1.000
_cell.angle_alpha   90.00
_cell.angle_beta   90.00
_cell.angle_gamma   90.00
#
_symmetry.space_group_name_H-M   'P 1'
#
loop_
_entity.id
_entity.type
_entity.pdbx_description
1 polymer ?
#
loop_
_entity_poly.entity_id
_entity_poly.type
_entity_poly.pdbx_seq_one_letter_code
_entity_poly.pdbx_strand_id
1 'polypeptide(L)'
;MSTAYWVVAGIAAVAFFGSGMMKATSSREKLLANKNMGWAADFSDSQIKLIGLAEVLGALGLILPHVLSVAEVLSKVAAVGLFLLMAGAANVHRKRKEPFAPALVLGILALVTVFL
;
A
#
# COMPACT_ATOMS: atom_id res chain seq x y z
N MET A 1 -3.20 -19.06 12.00
CA MET A 1 -3.04 -17.59 12.09
C MET A 1 -3.44 -17.10 13.45
N SER A 2 -2.63 -16.22 14.05
CA SER A 2 -2.95 -15.60 15.34
C SER A 2 -4.07 -14.56 15.18
N THR A 3 -4.82 -14.27 16.25
CA THR A 3 -5.76 -13.13 16.27
C THR A 3 -5.05 -11.81 15.95
N ALA A 4 -3.78 -11.70 16.34
CA ALA A 4 -2.93 -10.54 16.03
C ALA A 4 -2.74 -10.34 14.52
N TYR A 5 -2.52 -11.42 13.75
CA TYR A 5 -2.44 -11.33 12.28
C TYR A 5 -3.68 -10.69 11.69
N TRP A 6 -4.88 -11.17 12.03
CA TRP A 6 -6.12 -10.68 11.45
C TRP A 6 -6.40 -9.21 11.77
N VAL A 7 -6.05 -8.77 12.97
CA VAL A 7 -6.17 -7.35 13.35
C VAL A 7 -5.20 -6.50 12.53
N VAL A 8 -3.92 -6.86 12.49
CA VAL A 8 -2.88 -6.07 11.82
C VAL A 8 -3.08 -6.09 10.29
N ALA A 9 -3.25 -7.27 9.71
CA ALA A 9 -3.50 -7.46 8.29
C ALA A 9 -4.82 -6.82 7.86
N GLY A 10 -5.88 -6.89 8.69
CA GLY A 10 -7.15 -6.23 8.41
C GLY A 10 -7.02 -4.71 8.33
N ILE A 11 -6.35 -4.10 9.30
CA ILE A 11 -6.07 -2.64 9.30
C ILE A 11 -5.23 -2.26 8.08
N ALA A 12 -4.14 -2.99 7.83
CA ALA A 12 -3.27 -2.73 6.68
C ALA A 12 -4.04 -2.87 5.36
N ALA A 13 -4.82 -3.95 5.19
CA ALA A 13 -5.61 -4.20 3.99
C ALA A 13 -6.62 -3.09 3.73
N VAL A 14 -7.37 -2.64 4.75
CA VAL A 14 -8.31 -1.51 4.59
C VAL A 14 -7.59 -0.24 4.17
N ALA A 15 -6.46 0.08 4.80
CA ALA A 15 -5.69 1.28 4.46
C ALA A 15 -5.13 1.25 3.04
N PHE A 16 -4.50 0.13 2.63
CA PHE A 16 -3.96 -0.04 1.28
C PHE A 16 -5.05 -0.13 0.22
N PHE A 17 -6.16 -0.80 0.51
CA PHE A 17 -7.28 -0.87 -0.41
C PHE A 17 -7.90 0.51 -0.65
N GLY A 18 -8.16 1.27 0.42
CA GLY A 18 -8.68 2.63 0.31
C GLY A 18 -7.75 3.59 -0.43
N SER A 19 -6.46 3.59 -0.07
CA SER A 19 -5.43 4.37 -0.77
C SER A 19 -5.32 3.98 -2.25
N GLY A 20 -5.23 2.67 -2.51
CA GLY A 20 -5.02 2.15 -3.84
C GLY A 20 -6.20 2.41 -4.76
N MET A 21 -7.43 2.21 -4.27
CA MET A 21 -8.65 2.54 -5.01
C MET A 21 -8.74 4.03 -5.32
N MET A 22 -8.39 4.90 -4.35
CA MET A 22 -8.35 6.34 -4.59
C MET A 22 -7.38 6.69 -5.73
N LYS A 23 -6.17 6.12 -5.74
CA LYS A 23 -5.17 6.37 -6.80
C LYS A 23 -5.57 5.77 -8.15
N ALA A 24 -6.21 4.59 -8.15
CA ALA A 24 -6.63 3.92 -9.37
C ALA A 24 -7.81 4.61 -10.06
N THR A 25 -8.69 5.27 -9.30
CA THR A 25 -9.93 5.89 -9.79
C THR A 25 -9.87 7.40 -9.94
N SER A 26 -8.95 8.08 -9.26
CA SER A 26 -8.81 9.53 -9.36
C SER A 26 -8.00 9.92 -10.60
N SER A 27 -8.36 11.04 -11.21
CA SER A 27 -7.52 11.68 -12.23
C SER A 27 -6.28 12.30 -11.59
N ARG A 28 -5.18 12.38 -12.34
CA ARG A 28 -3.96 13.07 -11.92
C ARG A 28 -4.24 14.52 -11.48
N GLU A 29 -5.10 15.24 -12.18
CA GLU A 29 -5.50 16.62 -11.82
C GLU A 29 -6.16 16.70 -10.44
N LYS A 30 -7.05 15.75 -10.13
CA LYS A 30 -7.72 15.68 -8.82
C LYS A 30 -6.74 15.35 -7.70
N LEU A 31 -5.75 14.51 -7.98
CA LEU A 31 -4.68 14.21 -7.01
C LEU A 31 -3.79 15.43 -6.79
N LEU A 32 -3.43 16.16 -7.85
CA LEU A 32 -2.63 17.38 -7.77
C LEU A 32 -3.35 18.52 -7.01
N ALA A 33 -4.68 18.56 -7.04
CA ALA A 33 -5.45 19.50 -6.25
C ALA A 33 -5.33 19.27 -4.73
N ASN A 34 -4.91 18.07 -4.30
CA ASN A 34 -4.63 17.78 -2.91
C ASN A 34 -3.17 18.13 -2.56
N LYS A 35 -2.98 19.06 -1.63
CA LYS A 35 -1.65 19.52 -1.18
C LYS A 35 -0.76 18.38 -0.65
N ASN A 36 -1.36 17.30 -0.13
CA ASN A 36 -0.62 16.14 0.38
C ASN A 36 -0.22 15.13 -0.71
N MET A 37 -0.61 15.36 -1.97
CA MET A 37 -0.40 14.47 -3.11
C MET A 37 0.40 15.14 -4.23
N GLY A 38 1.19 16.18 -3.90
CA GLY A 38 2.02 16.89 -4.88
C GLY A 38 3.01 15.99 -5.62
N TRP A 39 3.38 14.83 -5.05
CA TRP A 39 4.21 13.80 -5.69
C TRP A 39 3.61 13.28 -7.00
N ALA A 40 2.28 13.36 -7.18
CA ALA A 40 1.60 12.99 -8.43
C ALA A 40 2.08 13.83 -9.64
N ALA A 41 2.76 14.95 -9.42
CA ALA A 41 3.35 15.75 -10.49
C ALA A 41 4.53 15.03 -11.17
N ASP A 42 5.28 14.23 -10.41
CA ASP A 42 6.51 13.58 -10.87
C ASP A 42 6.25 12.26 -11.61
N PHE A 43 5.00 11.80 -11.63
CA PHE A 43 4.58 10.53 -12.23
C PHE A 43 3.51 10.75 -13.30
N SER A 44 3.50 9.86 -14.29
CA SER A 44 2.44 9.80 -15.28
C SER A 44 1.14 9.22 -14.69
N ASP A 45 0.00 9.50 -15.33
CA ASP A 45 -1.30 8.96 -14.91
C ASP A 45 -1.29 7.42 -14.86
N SER A 46 -0.64 6.78 -15.83
CA SER A 46 -0.47 5.33 -15.87
C SER A 46 0.36 4.81 -14.69
N GLN A 47 1.44 5.49 -14.31
CA GLN A 47 2.26 5.09 -13.17
C GLN A 47 1.48 5.18 -11.85
N ILE A 48 0.71 6.26 -11.65
CA ILE A 48 -0.14 6.42 -10.47
C ILE A 48 -1.19 5.31 -10.38
N LYS A 49 -1.82 4.96 -11.52
CA LYS A 49 -2.79 3.86 -11.60
C LYS A 49 -2.15 2.51 -11.31
N LEU A 50 -0.95 2.25 -11.82
CA LEU A 50 -0.20 1.02 -11.52
C LEU A 50 0.16 0.92 -10.03
N ILE A 51 0.56 2.03 -9.40
CA ILE A 51 0.79 2.08 -7.95
C ILE A 51 -0.51 1.76 -7.20
N GLY A 52 -1.62 2.40 -7.56
CA GLY A 52 -2.91 2.15 -6.94
C GLY A 52 -3.38 0.70 -7.09
N LEU A 53 -3.20 0.12 -8.29
CA LEU A 53 -3.50 -1.29 -8.54
C LEU A 53 -2.63 -2.22 -7.71
N ALA A 54 -1.33 -1.94 -7.59
CA ALA A 54 -0.42 -2.73 -6.76
C ALA A 54 -0.80 -2.67 -5.27
N GLU A 55 -1.23 -1.52 -4.77
CA GLU A 55 -1.75 -1.38 -3.39
C GLU A 55 -3.03 -2.21 -3.19
N VAL A 56 -3.97 -2.16 -4.12
CA VAL A 56 -5.22 -2.96 -4.07
C VAL A 56 -4.91 -4.45 -4.11
N LEU A 57 -4.06 -4.90 -5.03
CA LEU A 57 -3.68 -6.31 -5.14
C LEU A 57 -2.92 -6.77 -3.90
N GLY A 58 -2.04 -5.94 -3.33
CA GLY A 58 -1.35 -6.24 -2.08
C GLY A 58 -2.33 -6.36 -0.91
N ALA A 59 -3.31 -5.46 -0.80
CA ALA A 59 -4.34 -5.53 0.25
C ALA A 59 -5.18 -6.82 0.15
N LEU A 60 -5.60 -7.18 -1.07
CA LEU A 60 -6.30 -8.45 -1.31
C LEU A 60 -5.39 -9.65 -1.04
N GLY A 61 -4.12 -9.57 -1.41
CA GLY A 61 -3.12 -10.62 -1.16
C GLY A 61 -2.84 -10.86 0.33
N LEU A 62 -2.99 -9.85 1.20
CA LEU A 62 -2.87 -10.04 2.65
C LEU A 62 -4.02 -10.87 3.24
N ILE A 63 -5.21 -10.85 2.63
CA ILE A 63 -6.43 -11.42 3.21
C ILE A 63 -6.88 -12.68 2.49
N LEU A 64 -7.04 -12.62 1.16
CA LEU A 64 -7.67 -13.68 0.38
C LEU A 64 -6.97 -15.04 0.46
N PRO A 65 -5.62 -15.16 0.40
CA PRO A 65 -4.97 -16.47 0.48
C PRO A 65 -5.31 -17.23 1.78
N HIS A 66 -5.44 -16.51 2.89
CA HIS A 66 -5.80 -17.09 4.18
C HIS A 66 -7.30 -17.40 4.29
N VAL A 67 -8.18 -16.53 3.77
CA VAL A 67 -9.63 -16.79 3.75
C VAL A 67 -9.96 -18.00 2.87
N LEU A 68 -9.29 -18.11 1.73
CA LEU A 68 -9.53 -19.17 0.75
C LEU A 68 -8.74 -20.46 1.06
N SER A 69 -7.82 -20.43 2.03
CA SER A 69 -6.88 -21.53 2.31
C SER A 69 -6.09 -21.97 1.06
N VAL A 70 -5.72 -21.00 0.21
CA VAL A 70 -4.99 -21.24 -1.05
C VAL A 70 -3.68 -20.46 -1.01
N ALA A 71 -2.56 -21.17 -1.16
CA ALA A 71 -1.23 -20.59 -1.29
C ALA A 71 -0.94 -19.47 -0.27
N GLU A 72 -1.10 -19.75 1.04
CA GLU A 72 -0.95 -18.77 2.14
C GLU A 72 0.39 -17.99 2.11
N VAL A 73 1.43 -18.58 1.51
CA VAL A 73 2.73 -17.92 1.25
C VAL A 73 2.55 -16.62 0.45
N LEU A 74 1.51 -16.52 -0.40
CA LEU A 74 1.21 -15.34 -1.20
C LEU A 74 0.89 -14.12 -0.33
N SER A 75 0.37 -14.29 0.88
CA SER A 75 0.17 -13.18 1.82
C SER A 75 1.50 -12.61 2.33
N LYS A 76 2.52 -13.45 2.53
CA LYS A 76 3.86 -12.98 2.89
C LYS A 76 4.50 -12.23 1.72
N VAL A 77 4.31 -12.72 0.50
CA VAL A 77 4.77 -12.02 -0.71
C VAL A 77 4.07 -10.67 -0.86
N ALA A 78 2.76 -10.60 -0.63
CA ALA A 78 1.99 -9.36 -0.66
C ALA A 78 2.48 -8.36 0.40
N ALA A 79 2.74 -8.82 1.63
CA ALA A 79 3.29 -8.00 2.71
C ALA A 79 4.64 -7.37 2.33
N VAL A 80 5.56 -8.17 1.78
CA VAL A 80 6.87 -7.69 1.31
C VAL A 80 6.70 -6.72 0.13
N GLY A 81 5.82 -7.02 -0.83
CA GLY A 81 5.55 -6.14 -1.96
C GLY A 81 5.01 -4.77 -1.55
N LEU A 82 4.04 -4.74 -0.62
CA LEU A 82 3.50 -3.51 -0.05
C LEU A 82 4.58 -2.72 0.70
N PHE A 83 5.44 -3.40 1.47
CA PHE A 83 6.58 -2.75 2.13
C PHE A 83 7.54 -2.10 1.14
N LEU A 84 7.93 -2.80 0.07
CA LEU A 84 8.82 -2.27 -0.95
C LEU A 84 8.21 -1.07 -1.69
N LEU A 85 6.91 -1.13 -2.00
CA LEU A 85 6.18 -0.03 -2.61
C LEU A 85 6.16 1.20 -1.69
N MET A 86 5.90 1.01 -0.40
CA MET A 86 5.96 2.07 0.60
C MET A 86 7.37 2.62 0.84
N ALA A 87 8.40 1.78 0.76
CA ALA A 87 9.79 2.23 0.82
C ALA A 87 10.13 3.16 -0.35
N GLY A 88 9.65 2.83 -1.56
CA GLY A 88 9.71 3.71 -2.72
C GLY A 88 9.00 5.05 -2.50
N ALA A 89 7.77 5.01 -1.99
CA ALA A 89 7.00 6.21 -1.65
C ALA A 89 7.70 7.08 -0.60
N ALA A 90 8.25 6.46 0.46
CA ALA A 90 8.99 7.17 1.50
C ALA A 90 10.23 7.86 0.93
N ASN A 91 10.94 7.24 -0.02
CA ASN A 91 12.07 7.86 -0.71
C ASN A 91 11.64 9.08 -1.55
N VAL A 92 10.50 9.01 -2.24
CA VAL A 92 9.94 10.14 -3.00
C VAL A 92 9.62 11.32 -2.07
N HIS A 93 8.88 11.09 -1.00
CA HIS A 93 8.54 12.14 -0.03
C HIS A 93 9.79 12.71 0.66
N ARG A 94 10.78 11.87 0.99
CA ARG A 94 12.07 12.31 1.54
C ARG A 94 12.80 13.26 0.59
N LYS A 95 12.88 12.93 -0.71
CA LYS A 95 13.51 13.79 -1.73
C LYS A 95 12.78 15.14 -1.87
N ARG A 96 11.47 15.14 -1.70
CA ARG A 96 10.61 16.34 -1.74
C ARG A 96 10.54 17.12 -0.42
N LYS A 97 11.24 16.66 0.63
CA LYS A 97 11.18 17.20 2.00
C LYS A 97 9.75 17.22 2.58
N GLU A 98 8.93 16.26 2.16
CA GLU A 98 7.57 16.04 2.65
C GLU A 98 7.57 14.96 3.75
N PRO A 99 6.52 14.89 4.59
CA PRO A 99 6.40 13.84 5.61
C PRO A 99 6.35 12.43 5.00
N PHE A 100 7.39 11.63 5.24
CA PHE A 100 7.47 10.23 4.76
C PHE A 100 7.02 9.20 5.81
N ALA A 101 6.78 9.63 7.05
CA ALA A 101 6.41 8.76 8.16
C ALA A 101 5.15 7.91 7.89
N PRO A 102 4.05 8.45 7.31
CA PRO A 102 2.86 7.64 7.05
C PRO A 102 3.11 6.46 6.12
N ALA A 103 3.87 6.67 5.04
CA ALA A 103 4.24 5.61 4.10
C ALA A 103 5.08 4.54 4.80
N LEU A 104 6.08 4.96 5.58
CA LEU A 104 6.96 4.01 6.29
C LEU A 104 6.19 3.20 7.34
N VAL A 105 5.31 3.83 8.13
CA VAL A 105 4.49 3.16 9.14
C VAL A 105 3.55 2.15 8.49
N LEU A 106 2.87 2.51 7.40
CA LEU A 106 2.01 1.58 6.66
C LEU A 106 2.80 0.40 6.07
N GLY A 107 3.97 0.67 5.51
CA GLY A 107 4.86 -0.37 5.00
C GLY A 107 5.30 -1.34 6.10
N ILE A 108 5.74 -0.82 7.26
CA ILE A 108 6.16 -1.64 8.40
C ILE A 108 4.97 -2.45 8.93
N LEU A 109 3.78 -1.85 9.02
CA LEU A 109 2.57 -2.53 9.46
C LEU A 109 2.26 -3.75 8.58
N ALA A 110 2.38 -3.61 7.25
CA ALA A 110 2.28 -4.75 6.34
C ALA A 110 3.39 -5.77 6.58
N LEU A 111 4.64 -5.34 6.70
CA LEU A 111 5.78 -6.25 6.87
C LEU A 111 5.69 -7.09 8.15
N VAL A 112 5.21 -6.51 9.25
CA VAL A 112 5.03 -7.22 10.52
C VAL A 112 4.11 -8.42 10.39
N THR A 113 3.13 -8.40 9.48
CA THR A 113 2.22 -9.54 9.24
C THR A 113 2.94 -10.82 8.81
N VAL A 114 4.17 -10.72 8.29
CA VAL A 114 4.99 -11.90 7.91
C VAL A 114 5.35 -12.76 9.13
N PHE A 115 5.39 -12.15 10.32
CA PHE A 115 5.83 -12.78 11.57
C PHE A 115 4.68 -13.10 12.54
N LEU A 116 3.44 -12.75 12.20
CA LEU A 116 2.23 -12.97 13.02
C LEU A 116 1.46 -14.23 12.61
#